data_AF-A0AAX4JGR5-F1
#
_entry.id   AF-A0AAX4JGR5-F1
#
_cell.length_a   1.000
_cell.length_b   1.000
_cell.length_c   1.000
_cell.angle_alpha   90.00
_cell.angle_beta   90.00
_cell.angle_gamma   90.00
#
_symmetry.space_group_name_H-M   'P 1'
#
loop_
_entity.id
_entity.type
_entity.pdbx_description
1 polymer ?
#
loop_
_entity_poly.entity_id
_entity_poly.type
_entity_poly.pdbx_seq_one_letter_code
_entity_poly.pdbx_strand_id
1 'polypeptide(L)'
;MNDKGEIEFFEFVPVHFVNELESDINKLLTNNKLLLDASKKNMFIFKNFVLRNIIHFPSSFTYERKKTDLVVDSNININKYYTNLSIRDKLINKIQNISKEIHNIKNRNNNIKKILEYEEDMKEATSNIESIKRQYNKIVEYVSSLPFIEVDEDNFNYLLEYREIRSEILRKEWESITEKYDINLLNK
;
A
#
# COMPACT_ATOMS: atom_id res chain seq x y z
N MET A 1 -13.49 23.86 -30.86
CA MET A 1 -14.92 24.13 -30.62
C MET A 1 -14.99 25.55 -30.13
N ASN A 2 -15.54 26.46 -30.94
CA ASN A 2 -15.83 27.82 -30.47
C ASN A 2 -17.11 27.71 -29.66
N ASP A 3 -16.96 27.73 -28.35
CA ASP A 3 -18.05 27.79 -27.39
C ASP A 3 -18.76 29.14 -27.58
N LYS A 4 -19.98 29.11 -28.14
CA LYS A 4 -20.86 30.26 -28.41
C LYS A 4 -21.62 30.69 -27.14
N GLY A 5 -21.02 30.48 -25.97
CA GLY A 5 -21.65 30.73 -24.67
C GLY A 5 -22.47 29.56 -24.15
N GLU A 6 -22.38 28.36 -24.74
CA GLU A 6 -23.07 27.18 -24.22
C GLU A 6 -22.67 26.89 -22.77
N ILE A 7 -21.38 26.93 -22.42
CA ILE A 7 -20.94 26.69 -21.03
C ILE A 7 -21.56 27.69 -20.04
N GLU A 8 -21.64 28.97 -20.41
CA GLU A 8 -22.23 30.01 -19.55
C GLU A 8 -23.75 29.84 -19.40
N PHE A 9 -24.44 29.41 -20.46
CA PHE A 9 -25.89 29.18 -20.41
C PHE A 9 -26.26 27.92 -19.63
N PHE A 10 -25.53 26.82 -19.82
CA PHE A 10 -25.81 25.54 -19.18
C PHE A 10 -25.20 25.43 -17.77
N GLU A 11 -24.29 26.34 -17.39
CA GLU A 11 -23.57 26.34 -16.11
C GLU A 11 -22.73 25.08 -15.85
N PHE A 12 -22.48 24.28 -16.89
CA PHE A 12 -21.60 23.13 -16.84
C PHE A 12 -20.89 22.92 -18.18
N VAL A 13 -19.80 22.16 -18.15
CA VAL A 13 -19.05 21.80 -19.37
C VAL A 13 -19.69 20.56 -20.02
N PRO A 14 -20.24 20.66 -21.24
CA PRO A 14 -21.03 19.58 -21.84
C PRO A 14 -20.30 18.24 -21.95
N VAL A 15 -19.00 18.26 -22.25
CA VAL A 15 -18.18 17.05 -22.35
C VAL A 15 -18.01 16.36 -21.00
N HIS A 16 -17.89 17.13 -19.91
CA HIS A 16 -17.76 16.56 -18.55
C HIS A 16 -19.05 15.85 -18.13
N PHE A 17 -20.20 16.46 -18.37
CA PHE A 17 -21.51 15.87 -18.09
C PHE A 17 -21.68 14.49 -18.74
N VAL A 18 -21.39 14.36 -20.04
CA VAL A 18 -21.58 13.08 -20.73
C VAL A 18 -20.58 12.02 -20.28
N ASN A 19 -19.34 12.41 -19.95
CA ASN A 19 -18.34 11.47 -19.44
C ASN A 19 -18.68 10.96 -18.04
N GLU A 20 -19.26 11.82 -17.18
CA GLU A 20 -19.72 11.43 -15.85
C GLU A 20 -20.86 10.41 -15.96
N LEU A 21 -21.84 10.68 -16.83
CA LEU A 21 -22.93 9.76 -17.11
C LEU A 21 -22.43 8.40 -17.62
N GLU A 22 -21.49 8.40 -18.57
CA GLU A 22 -20.86 7.18 -19.08
C GLU A 22 -20.14 6.39 -17.97
N SER A 23 -19.42 7.08 -17.08
CA SER A 23 -18.73 6.47 -15.94
C SER A 23 -19.71 5.78 -15.00
N ASP A 24 -20.82 6.43 -14.64
CA ASP A 24 -21.80 5.87 -13.72
C ASP A 24 -22.57 4.69 -14.32
N ILE A 25 -22.92 4.75 -15.61
CA ILE A 25 -23.51 3.62 -16.32
C ILE A 25 -22.53 2.44 -16.38
N ASN A 26 -21.25 2.70 -16.66
CA ASN A 26 -20.24 1.66 -16.69
C ASN A 26 -20.05 0.99 -15.33
N LYS A 27 -20.12 1.75 -14.22
CA LYS A 27 -20.09 1.18 -12.86
C LYS A 27 -21.25 0.23 -12.62
N LEU A 28 -22.47 0.59 -13.04
CA LEU A 28 -23.67 -0.25 -12.88
C LEU A 28 -23.61 -1.55 -13.71
N LEU A 29 -22.98 -1.50 -14.89
CA LEU A 29 -22.89 -2.61 -15.82
C LEU A 29 -21.63 -3.50 -15.65
N THR A 30 -20.79 -3.23 -14.65
CA THR A 30 -19.52 -3.93 -14.41
C THR A 30 -19.64 -5.46 -14.37
N ASN A 31 -20.77 -5.98 -13.89
CA ASN A 31 -21.00 -7.42 -13.74
C ASN A 31 -21.38 -8.14 -15.07
N ASN A 32 -21.68 -7.41 -16.15
CA ASN A 32 -22.12 -8.01 -17.40
C ASN A 32 -21.33 -7.45 -18.61
N LYS A 33 -20.30 -8.22 -19.02
CA LYS A 33 -19.36 -7.82 -20.07
C LYS A 33 -20.02 -7.59 -21.44
N LEU A 34 -21.02 -8.39 -21.80
CA LEU A 34 -21.76 -8.23 -23.06
C LEU A 34 -22.56 -6.92 -23.08
N LEU A 35 -23.24 -6.60 -21.98
CA LEU A 35 -23.96 -5.34 -21.83
C LEU A 35 -23.01 -4.14 -21.79
N LEU A 36 -21.85 -4.28 -21.15
CA LEU A 36 -20.85 -3.23 -21.08
C LEU A 36 -20.31 -2.86 -22.47
N ASP A 37 -19.97 -3.85 -23.29
CA ASP A 37 -19.43 -3.60 -24.63
C ASP A 37 -20.50 -3.05 -25.60
N ALA A 38 -21.75 -3.51 -25.48
CA ALA A 38 -22.88 -2.90 -26.19
C ALA A 38 -23.12 -1.45 -25.72
N SER A 39 -23.04 -1.20 -24.41
CA SER A 39 -23.22 0.12 -23.81
C SER A 39 -22.18 1.13 -24.32
N LYS A 40 -20.89 0.77 -24.36
CA LYS A 40 -19.83 1.67 -24.87
C LYS A 40 -20.11 2.19 -26.29
N LYS A 41 -20.51 1.29 -27.19
CA LYS A 41 -20.81 1.68 -28.58
C LYS A 41 -22.02 2.62 -28.64
N ASN A 42 -23.07 2.31 -27.88
CA ASN A 42 -24.27 3.14 -27.83
C ASN A 42 -24.00 4.49 -27.13
N MET A 43 -23.17 4.50 -26.09
CA MET A 43 -22.78 5.70 -25.34
C MET A 43 -21.94 6.63 -26.21
N PHE A 44 -21.08 6.09 -27.06
CA PHE A 44 -20.35 6.89 -28.05
C PHE A 44 -21.31 7.61 -29.03
N ILE A 45 -22.31 6.90 -29.55
CA ILE A 45 -23.32 7.51 -30.45
C ILE A 45 -24.13 8.56 -29.69
N PHE A 46 -24.59 8.20 -28.49
CA PHE A 46 -25.35 9.09 -27.62
C PHE A 46 -24.58 10.36 -27.28
N LYS A 47 -23.31 10.25 -26.91
CA LYS A 47 -22.44 11.39 -26.62
C LYS A 47 -22.33 12.35 -27.78
N ASN A 48 -22.10 11.82 -28.99
CA ASN A 48 -22.05 12.64 -30.19
C ASN A 48 -23.40 13.28 -30.51
N PHE A 49 -24.51 12.59 -30.26
CA PHE A 49 -25.84 13.13 -30.46
C PHE A 49 -26.13 14.28 -29.49
N VAL A 50 -25.88 14.09 -28.20
CA VAL A 50 -26.12 15.08 -27.13
C VAL A 50 -25.29 16.33 -27.37
N LEU A 51 -23.98 16.17 -27.63
CA LEU A 51 -23.06 17.29 -27.82
C LEU A 51 -23.32 18.09 -29.10
N ARG A 52 -24.04 17.53 -30.08
CA ARG A 52 -24.34 18.21 -31.35
C ARG A 52 -25.75 18.75 -31.46
N ASN A 53 -26.71 18.10 -30.81
CA ASN A 53 -28.14 18.38 -31.00
C ASN A 53 -28.84 18.90 -29.75
N ILE A 54 -28.34 18.58 -28.55
CA ILE A 54 -29.00 18.96 -27.28
C ILE A 54 -28.29 20.14 -26.65
N ILE A 55 -26.98 20.01 -26.43
CA ILE A 55 -26.17 20.98 -25.67
C ILE A 55 -25.33 21.86 -26.61
N HIS A 56 -25.82 22.05 -27.84
CA HIS A 56 -25.18 22.92 -28.82
C HIS A 56 -26.20 23.90 -29.38
N PHE A 57 -25.81 25.16 -29.48
CA PHE A 57 -26.69 26.16 -30.05
C PHE A 57 -26.75 26.07 -31.58
N PRO A 58 -27.94 26.23 -32.19
CA PRO A 58 -28.06 26.38 -33.63
C PRO A 58 -27.16 27.52 -34.15
N SER A 59 -26.72 27.42 -35.39
CA SER A 59 -25.87 28.46 -35.99
C SER A 59 -26.52 29.85 -36.02
N SER A 60 -27.85 29.90 -36.09
CA SER A 60 -28.67 31.11 -36.07
C SER A 60 -28.96 31.64 -34.67
N PHE A 61 -28.61 30.91 -33.60
CA PHE A 61 -28.83 31.35 -32.23
C PHE A 61 -27.65 32.18 -31.74
N THR A 62 -27.93 33.42 -31.36
CA THR A 62 -27.01 34.31 -30.66
C THR A 62 -27.39 34.34 -29.20
N TYR A 63 -26.53 33.81 -28.35
CA TYR A 63 -26.71 33.91 -26.91
C TYR A 63 -26.46 35.36 -26.47
N GLU A 64 -27.53 36.04 -26.06
CA GLU A 64 -27.43 37.33 -25.39
C GLU A 64 -27.08 37.07 -23.93
N ARG A 65 -25.82 37.34 -23.56
CA ARG A 65 -25.38 37.27 -22.17
C ARG A 65 -26.30 38.17 -21.33
N LYS A 66 -26.85 37.65 -20.23
CA LYS A 66 -27.49 38.51 -19.23
C LYS A 66 -26.45 39.56 -18.82
N LYS A 67 -26.79 40.85 -18.93
CA LYS A 67 -25.98 41.95 -18.39
C LYS A 67 -25.92 41.82 -16.86
N THR A 68 -25.10 40.90 -16.36
CA THR A 68 -24.73 40.82 -14.94
C THR A 68 -23.56 41.74 -14.61
N ASP A 69 -22.94 42.34 -15.64
CA ASP A 69 -22.06 43.47 -15.44
C ASP A 69 -22.91 44.70 -15.10
N LEU A 70 -23.28 44.81 -13.82
CA LEU A 70 -23.32 46.10 -13.17
C LEU A 70 -21.94 46.72 -13.39
N VAL A 71 -21.79 47.47 -14.48
CA VAL A 71 -20.71 48.45 -14.62
C VAL A 71 -21.03 49.49 -13.56
N VAL A 72 -20.59 49.21 -12.34
CA VAL A 72 -20.60 50.20 -11.29
C VAL A 72 -19.56 51.21 -11.75
N ASP A 73 -20.00 52.37 -12.22
CA ASP A 73 -19.22 53.61 -12.27
C ASP A 73 -18.79 53.95 -10.85
N SER A 74 -17.89 53.13 -10.33
CA SER A 74 -17.29 53.32 -9.04
C SER A 74 -16.13 54.24 -9.32
N ASN A 75 -16.28 55.50 -8.91
CA ASN A 75 -15.13 56.32 -8.54
C ASN A 75 -14.22 55.42 -7.71
N ILE A 76 -13.12 54.96 -8.34
CA ILE A 76 -12.21 54.00 -7.72
C ILE A 76 -11.61 54.75 -6.53
N ASN A 77 -12.20 54.54 -5.36
CA ASN A 77 -11.64 55.02 -4.12
C ASN A 77 -10.36 54.21 -3.94
N ILE A 78 -9.23 54.83 -4.27
CA ILE A 78 -7.88 54.22 -4.29
C ILE A 78 -7.62 53.47 -2.97
N ASN A 79 -8.16 53.98 -1.84
CA ASN A 79 -8.06 53.34 -0.53
C ASN A 79 -8.81 52.00 -0.44
N LYS A 80 -9.94 51.83 -1.14
CA LYS A 80 -10.69 50.56 -1.22
C LYS A 80 -9.95 49.54 -2.10
N TYR A 81 -9.21 49.99 -3.11
CA TYR A 81 -8.38 49.13 -3.95
C TYR A 81 -7.18 48.56 -3.18
N TYR A 82 -6.50 49.39 -2.38
CA TYR A 82 -5.39 48.93 -1.53
C TYR A 82 -5.84 48.01 -0.38
N THR A 83 -7.01 48.24 0.21
CA THR A 83 -7.57 47.29 1.21
C THR A 83 -8.01 45.98 0.56
N ASN A 84 -8.54 46.00 -0.67
CA ASN A 84 -8.89 44.80 -1.42
C ASN A 84 -7.66 43.99 -1.88
N LEU A 85 -6.54 44.64 -2.20
CA LEU A 85 -5.24 43.98 -2.43
C LEU A 85 -4.81 43.19 -1.18
N SER A 86 -4.90 43.80 0.00
CA SER A 86 -4.61 43.11 1.27
C SER A 86 -5.55 41.91 1.53
N ILE A 87 -6.82 42.01 1.15
CA ILE A 87 -7.78 40.89 1.26
C ILE A 87 -7.42 39.78 0.25
N ARG A 88 -7.05 40.14 -0.98
CA ARG A 88 -6.62 39.18 -2.01
C ARG A 88 -5.38 38.42 -1.57
N ASP A 89 -4.39 39.09 -1.00
CA ASP A 89 -3.18 38.44 -0.49
C ASP A 89 -3.49 37.51 0.69
N LYS A 90 -4.42 37.90 1.57
CA LYS A 90 -4.94 37.03 2.64
C LYS A 90 -5.64 35.79 2.08
N LEU A 91 -6.41 35.94 1.00
CA LEU A 91 -7.09 34.81 0.35
C LEU A 91 -6.08 33.88 -0.35
N ILE A 92 -5.08 34.43 -1.03
CA ILE A 92 -4.00 33.65 -1.64
C ILE A 92 -3.24 32.86 -0.57
N ASN A 93 -2.90 33.49 0.56
CA ASN A 93 -2.26 32.79 1.68
C ASN A 93 -3.16 31.69 2.27
N LYS A 94 -4.47 31.94 2.39
CA LYS A 94 -5.43 30.89 2.80
C LYS A 94 -5.46 29.73 1.80
N ILE A 95 -5.51 30.00 0.50
CA ILE A 95 -5.48 28.98 -0.56
C ILE A 95 -4.19 28.16 -0.48
N GLN A 96 -3.04 28.82 -0.30
CA GLN A 96 -1.75 28.13 -0.16
C GLN A 96 -1.70 27.26 1.10
N ASN A 97 -2.22 27.75 2.23
CA ASN A 97 -2.28 26.97 3.47
C ASN A 97 -3.19 25.75 3.34
N ILE A 98 -4.40 25.93 2.77
CA ILE A 98 -5.32 24.82 2.49
C ILE A 98 -4.67 23.81 1.53
N SER A 99 -3.95 24.27 0.51
CA SER A 99 -3.24 23.39 -0.41
C SER A 99 -2.15 22.57 0.28
N LYS A 100 -1.43 23.16 1.26
CA LYS A 100 -0.45 22.44 2.08
C LYS A 100 -1.12 21.41 2.99
N GLU A 101 -2.25 21.76 3.60
CA GLU A 101 -3.01 20.82 4.43
C GLU A 101 -3.52 19.62 3.60
N ILE A 102 -4.08 19.88 2.41
CA ILE A 102 -4.50 18.82 1.48
C ILE A 102 -3.33 17.90 1.13
N HIS A 103 -2.16 18.48 0.85
CA HIS A 103 -0.96 17.70 0.55
C HIS A 103 -0.52 16.82 1.74
N ASN A 104 -0.55 17.36 2.95
CA ASN A 104 -0.24 16.60 4.17
C ASN A 104 -1.22 15.46 4.41
N ILE A 105 -2.52 15.70 4.24
CA ILE A 105 -3.56 14.66 4.37
C ILE A 105 -3.34 13.57 3.32
N LYS A 106 -3.02 13.94 2.07
CA LYS A 106 -2.74 12.99 1.00
C LYS A 106 -1.52 12.11 1.31
N ASN A 107 -0.45 12.70 1.85
CA ASN A 107 0.74 11.96 2.28
C ASN A 107 0.42 11.01 3.43
N ARG A 108 -0.36 11.47 4.42
CA ARG A 108 -0.80 10.63 5.54
C ARG A 108 -1.64 9.44 5.07
N ASN A 109 -2.57 9.66 4.16
CA ASN A 109 -3.37 8.58 3.57
C ASN A 109 -2.51 7.59 2.79
N ASN A 110 -1.50 8.06 2.04
CA ASN A 110 -0.59 7.18 1.32
C ASN A 110 0.23 6.31 2.27
N ASN A 111 0.69 6.87 3.40
CA ASN A 111 1.41 6.11 4.42
C ASN A 111 0.52 5.05 5.07
N ILE A 112 -0.71 5.40 5.43
CA ILE A 112 -1.67 4.43 6.01
C ILE A 112 -1.97 3.32 5.01
N LYS A 113 -2.15 3.65 3.73
CA LYS A 113 -2.38 2.65 2.67
C LYS A 113 -1.22 1.67 2.56
N LYS A 114 0.03 2.16 2.59
CA LYS A 114 1.22 1.30 2.61
C LYS A 114 1.26 0.42 3.86
N ILE A 115 0.91 0.93 5.03
CA ILE A 115 0.86 0.12 6.26
C ILE A 115 -0.17 -1.01 6.11
N LEU A 116 -1.34 -0.71 5.53
CA LEU A 116 -2.37 -1.72 5.26
C LEU A 116 -1.90 -2.77 4.23
N GLU A 117 -1.11 -2.37 3.22
CA GLU A 117 -0.52 -3.31 2.27
C GLU A 117 0.37 -4.37 2.95
N TYR A 118 1.04 -4.01 4.05
CA TYR A 118 1.90 -4.93 4.83
C TYR A 118 1.20 -5.54 6.04
N GLU A 119 -0.12 -5.39 6.19
CA GLU A 119 -0.85 -5.87 7.38
C GLU A 119 -0.72 -7.39 7.54
N GLU A 120 -0.89 -8.14 6.45
CA GLU A 120 -0.82 -9.60 6.46
C GLU A 120 0.60 -10.10 6.76
N ASP A 121 1.63 -9.46 6.17
CA ASP A 121 3.03 -9.77 6.46
C ASP A 121 3.37 -9.55 7.95
N MET A 122 2.83 -8.49 8.56
CA MET A 122 3.00 -8.23 9.99
C MET A 122 2.27 -9.25 10.87
N LYS A 123 1.08 -9.72 10.47
CA LYS A 123 0.37 -10.80 11.17
C LYS A 123 1.16 -12.11 11.08
N GLU A 124 1.67 -12.45 9.90
CA GLU A 124 2.48 -13.65 9.70
C GLU A 124 3.76 -13.59 10.54
N ALA A 125 4.48 -12.48 10.51
CA ALA A 125 5.68 -12.28 11.32
C ALA A 125 5.37 -12.43 12.83
N THR A 126 4.25 -11.90 13.29
CA THR A 126 3.83 -12.02 14.70
C THR A 126 3.52 -13.48 15.07
N SER A 127 2.82 -14.21 14.19
CA SER A 127 2.54 -15.64 14.39
C SER A 127 3.82 -16.48 14.44
N ASN A 128 4.79 -16.18 13.56
CA ASN A 128 6.09 -16.83 13.53
C ASN A 128 6.88 -16.57 14.82
N ILE A 129 6.88 -15.33 15.33
CA ILE A 129 7.50 -14.99 16.61
C ILE A 129 6.86 -15.76 17.77
N GLU A 130 5.54 -15.87 17.81
CA GLU A 130 4.86 -16.66 18.84
C GLU A 130 5.22 -18.15 18.76
N SER A 131 5.29 -18.72 17.55
CA SER A 131 5.70 -20.10 17.33
C SER A 131 7.13 -20.35 17.85
N ILE A 132 8.07 -19.47 17.49
CA ILE A 132 9.46 -19.52 17.98
C ILE A 132 9.50 -19.42 19.50
N LYS A 133 8.75 -18.49 20.10
CA LYS A 133 8.67 -18.34 21.56
C LYS A 133 8.16 -19.62 22.23
N ARG A 134 7.15 -20.28 21.67
CA ARG A 134 6.65 -21.57 22.18
C ARG A 134 7.72 -22.67 22.07
N GLN A 135 8.45 -22.74 20.95
CA GLN A 135 9.54 -23.70 20.79
C GLN A 135 10.67 -23.44 21.78
N TYR A 136 11.06 -22.18 21.97
CA TYR A 136 12.06 -21.79 22.95
C TYR A 136 11.64 -22.22 24.37
N ASN A 137 10.40 -21.95 24.77
CA ASN A 137 9.91 -22.37 26.09
C ASN A 137 9.95 -23.89 26.26
N LYS A 138 9.59 -24.67 25.23
CA LYS A 138 9.71 -26.13 25.25
C LYS A 138 11.16 -26.59 25.41
N ILE A 139 12.10 -25.92 24.75
CA ILE A 139 13.52 -26.19 24.89
C ILE A 139 13.98 -25.87 26.30
N VAL A 140 13.56 -24.74 26.87
CA VAL A 140 13.89 -24.38 28.26
C VAL A 140 13.32 -25.42 29.23
N GLU A 141 12.04 -25.81 29.09
CA GLU A 141 11.44 -26.88 29.89
C GLU A 141 12.18 -28.21 29.74
N TYR A 142 12.57 -28.57 28.52
CA TYR A 142 13.39 -29.76 28.26
C TYR A 142 14.75 -29.66 28.95
N VAL A 143 15.46 -28.53 28.80
CA VAL A 143 16.77 -28.32 29.43
C VAL A 143 16.67 -28.27 30.96
N SER A 144 15.59 -27.72 31.51
CA SER A 144 15.34 -27.71 32.95
C SER A 144 14.89 -29.05 33.51
N SER A 145 14.31 -29.93 32.67
CA SER A 145 13.91 -31.29 33.04
C SER A 145 14.98 -32.33 32.73
N LEU A 146 15.98 -31.99 31.91
CA LEU A 146 17.23 -32.73 31.91
C LEU A 146 17.72 -32.71 33.36
N PRO A 147 18.01 -33.88 33.95
CA PRO A 147 18.87 -33.89 35.10
C PRO A 147 20.18 -33.33 34.59
N PHE A 148 20.42 -32.03 34.80
CA PHE A 148 21.76 -31.64 35.16
C PHE A 148 22.03 -32.46 36.40
N ILE A 149 22.68 -33.61 36.15
CA ILE A 149 23.61 -34.19 37.07
C ILE A 149 24.31 -32.98 37.67
N GLU A 150 23.93 -32.63 38.90
CA GLU A 150 24.76 -31.75 39.69
C GLU A 150 26.16 -32.32 39.52
N VAL A 151 27.10 -31.47 39.11
CA VAL A 151 28.50 -31.88 38.94
C VAL A 151 29.04 -32.09 40.35
N ASP A 152 28.52 -33.08 41.06
CA ASP A 152 29.17 -33.71 42.18
C ASP A 152 30.41 -34.38 41.61
N GLU A 153 31.54 -34.19 42.29
CA GLU A 153 32.82 -34.80 41.95
C GLU A 153 32.66 -36.30 41.62
N ASP A 154 31.78 -36.99 42.35
CA ASP A 154 31.50 -38.41 42.16
C ASP A 154 30.91 -38.74 40.77
N ASN A 155 30.05 -37.89 40.23
CA ASN A 155 29.43 -38.14 38.93
C ASN A 155 30.38 -37.78 37.76
N PHE A 156 31.25 -36.78 37.98
CA PHE A 156 32.35 -36.49 37.06
C PHE A 156 33.39 -37.61 37.06
N ASN A 157 33.74 -38.16 38.22
CA ASN A 157 34.62 -39.31 38.36
C ASN A 157 34.03 -40.55 37.68
N TYR A 158 32.73 -40.81 37.84
CA TYR A 158 32.05 -41.90 37.15
C TYR A 158 32.12 -41.77 35.61
N LEU A 159 31.97 -40.57 35.07
CA LEU A 159 32.11 -40.30 33.64
C LEU A 159 33.56 -40.48 33.14
N LEU A 160 34.56 -40.11 33.97
CA LEU A 160 35.97 -40.35 33.70
C LEU A 160 36.30 -41.85 33.68
N GLU A 161 35.83 -42.60 34.68
CA GLU A 161 35.98 -44.06 34.75
C GLU A 161 35.35 -44.73 33.53
N TYR A 162 34.13 -44.32 33.14
CA TYR A 162 33.47 -44.87 31.95
C TYR A 162 34.26 -44.57 30.67
N ARG A 163 34.87 -43.38 30.56
CA ARG A 163 35.73 -43.01 29.43
C ARG A 163 36.99 -43.87 29.38
N GLU A 164 37.62 -44.12 30.53
CA GLU A 164 38.83 -44.95 30.65
C GLU A 164 38.55 -46.42 30.38
N ILE A 165 37.45 -46.96 30.92
CA ILE A 165 37.01 -48.33 30.62
C ILE A 165 36.75 -48.49 29.12
N ARG A 166 36.06 -47.52 28.49
CA ARG A 166 35.78 -47.58 27.05
C ARG A 166 37.05 -47.49 26.22
N SER A 167 38.01 -46.65 26.57
CA SER A 167 39.28 -46.55 25.86
C SER A 167 40.12 -47.82 26.03
N GLU A 168 40.09 -48.45 27.20
CA GLU A 168 40.80 -49.70 27.46
C GLU A 168 40.18 -50.89 26.71
N ILE A 169 38.85 -50.97 26.62
CA ILE A 169 38.16 -51.98 25.80
C ILE A 169 38.56 -51.81 24.33
N LEU A 170 38.48 -50.59 23.79
CA LEU A 170 38.86 -50.31 22.40
C LEU A 170 40.33 -50.65 22.13
N ARG A 171 41.22 -50.37 23.10
CA ARG A 171 42.63 -50.74 22.99
C ARG A 171 42.82 -52.26 22.96
N LYS A 172 42.16 -53.01 23.84
CA LYS A 172 42.22 -54.48 23.88
C LYS A 172 41.64 -55.11 22.61
N GLU A 173 40.57 -54.54 22.07
CA GLU A 173 40.01 -54.97 20.78
C GLU A 173 41.00 -54.70 19.64
N TRP A 174 41.63 -53.53 19.63
CA TRP A 174 42.63 -53.18 18.63
C TRP A 174 43.87 -54.08 18.70
N GLU A 175 44.39 -54.34 19.90
CA GLU A 175 45.50 -55.28 20.16
C GLU A 175 45.12 -56.71 19.72
N SER A 176 43.90 -57.18 20.02
CA SER A 176 43.45 -58.50 19.56
C SER A 176 43.36 -58.59 18.04
N ILE A 177 42.99 -57.49 17.37
CA ILE A 177 42.94 -57.43 15.91
C ILE A 177 44.36 -57.42 15.31
N THR A 178 45.30 -56.65 15.87
CA THR A 178 46.70 -56.62 15.43
C THR A 178 47.49 -57.88 15.78
N GLU A 179 47.11 -58.64 16.80
CA GLU A 179 47.69 -59.96 17.07
C GLU A 179 47.14 -61.05 16.14
N LYS A 180 45.84 -60.98 15.80
CA LYS A 180 45.19 -61.97 14.91
C LYS A 180 45.51 -61.74 13.44
N TYR A 181 45.75 -60.50 13.05
CA TYR A 181 46.18 -60.13 11.72
C TYR A 181 47.61 -59.63 11.84
N ASP A 182 48.57 -60.36 11.30
CA ASP A 182 49.95 -59.91 11.19
C ASP A 182 49.99 -58.69 10.23
N ILE A 183 49.69 -57.49 10.73
CA ILE A 183 49.72 -56.22 9.98
C ILE A 183 51.19 -55.77 9.83
N ASN A 184 52.08 -56.70 9.49
CA ASN A 184 53.40 -56.42 8.91
C ASN A 184 53.39 -56.48 7.38
N LEU A 185 52.21 -56.52 6.75
CA LEU A 185 52.06 -56.46 5.30
C LEU A 185 51.95 -55.04 4.72
N LEU A 186 52.04 -53.98 5.55
CA LEU A 186 51.91 -52.59 5.09
C LEU A 186 53.08 -51.65 5.39
N ASN A 187 54.16 -52.11 6.03
CA ASN A 187 55.41 -51.35 6.12
C ASN A 187 56.48 -52.02 5.26
N LYS A 188 56.53 -51.59 4.00
CA LYS A 188 57.68 -51.79 3.11
C LYS A 188 58.71 -50.69 3.34
#